data_AF-A0A011U198-F1
#
_entry.id   AF-A0A011U198-F1
#
_cell.length_a   1.000
_cell.length_b   1.000
_cell.length_c   1.000
_cell.angle_alpha   90.00
_cell.angle_beta   90.00
_cell.angle_gamma   90.00
#
_symmetry.space_group_name_H-M   'P 1'
#
loop_
_entity.id
_entity.type
_entity.pdbx_description
1 polymer ?
#
loop_
_entity_poly.entity_id
_entity_poly.type
_entity_poly.pdbx_seq_one_letter_code
_entity_poly.pdbx_strand_id
1 'polypeptide(L)'
;MNIKSLLLGSAAALIAVSGARAADAIVVAEPEPAEYVRICDVYGAGYYYIPGTETCLKIGGYLRYDIGIGSLGHQDVLDKEDPGEWVRTNPNSPNALRRYRFDGKTNDTYYKMMRAQINLDARSETEYGTLRGYIALNFQNNTTTADVLATEPSPIGALLGPVAIGETTTTENAWGIDHAIIQLGGLTLGYTDSLFESLTDSAGSVINDDLIKYSPGKTHLIAYTFDGGNGFSASIGVEEGKGVNAIDSYTPHVVAGASFTQGWGKVAGVVAYDSNYGEAAGKVRLDVNVNDALTLWVMGGFKDGNNYSSYGVWGGDWAVWGGGQYRFTDKAALDVQLSYDDSDEFGAVVGVRYDVVPGFQIRPEVVYNSWKTGTGASRKTEDDWGAYIRFQRSF
;
A
#
# COMPACT_ATOMS: atom_id res chain seq x y z
N MET A 1 -66.15 -47.57 44.23
CA MET A 1 -66.73 -46.44 43.49
C MET A 1 -65.97 -46.26 42.19
N ASN A 2 -66.68 -46.50 41.08
CA ASN A 2 -66.43 -46.21 39.67
C ASN A 2 -65.10 -46.57 39.00
N ILE A 3 -65.08 -47.82 38.51
CA ILE A 3 -64.53 -48.25 37.23
C ILE A 3 -65.57 -47.97 36.11
N LYS A 4 -65.13 -47.49 34.94
CA LYS A 4 -65.77 -47.67 33.61
C LYS A 4 -64.62 -47.61 32.56
N SER A 5 -64.22 -48.61 31.76
CA SER A 5 -64.85 -49.72 31.02
C SER A 5 -64.95 -49.47 29.51
N LEU A 6 -64.28 -50.36 28.75
CA LEU A 6 -64.55 -50.94 27.40
C LEU A 6 -64.71 -50.01 26.18
N LEU A 7 -63.97 -50.18 25.06
CA LEU A 7 -63.82 -51.28 24.08
C LEU A 7 -64.93 -51.38 23.02
N LEU A 8 -64.47 -51.78 21.81
CA LEU A 8 -65.16 -52.21 20.58
C LEU A 8 -65.58 -51.07 19.64
N GLY A 9 -65.28 -51.03 18.34
CA GLY A 9 -64.88 -52.07 17.38
C GLY A 9 -65.89 -52.06 16.21
N SER A 10 -65.44 -51.78 14.97
CA SER A 10 -66.08 -52.10 13.66
C SER A 10 -65.27 -51.37 12.55
N ALA A 11 -64.58 -51.99 11.59
CA ALA A 11 -64.90 -53.01 10.57
C ALA A 11 -65.18 -52.41 9.17
N ALA A 12 -64.53 -53.03 8.18
CA ALA A 12 -64.83 -53.11 6.74
C ALA A 12 -64.28 -52.04 5.75
N ALA A 13 -63.13 -52.39 5.18
CA ALA A 13 -62.87 -52.63 3.74
C ALA A 13 -63.48 -51.70 2.67
N LEU A 14 -62.60 -51.06 1.89
CA LEU A 14 -62.79 -50.85 0.45
C LEU A 14 -61.51 -51.25 -0.30
N ILE A 15 -61.65 -52.26 -1.15
CA ILE A 15 -60.68 -52.71 -2.13
C ILE A 15 -60.73 -51.73 -3.30
N ALA A 16 -59.57 -51.22 -3.72
CA ALA A 16 -59.36 -50.77 -5.09
C ALA A 16 -57.95 -51.18 -5.52
N VAL A 17 -57.89 -52.21 -6.37
CA VAL A 17 -56.69 -52.60 -7.10
C VAL A 17 -56.57 -51.69 -8.32
N SER A 18 -55.41 -51.05 -8.51
CA SER A 18 -54.62 -51.08 -9.76
C SER A 18 -53.66 -49.88 -9.81
N GLY A 19 -52.42 -50.15 -10.19
CA GLY A 19 -51.45 -49.12 -10.52
C GLY A 19 -50.01 -49.45 -10.12
N ALA A 20 -49.44 -50.52 -10.70
CA ALA A 20 -47.98 -50.54 -10.83
C ALA A 20 -47.59 -49.36 -11.75
N ARG A 21 -46.99 -48.33 -11.17
CA ARG A 21 -46.20 -47.32 -11.87
C ARG A 21 -44.94 -47.16 -11.05
N ALA A 22 -43.82 -47.53 -11.66
CA ALA A 22 -42.51 -47.14 -11.21
C ALA A 22 -42.49 -45.62 -10.97
N ALA A 23 -42.23 -45.23 -9.74
CA ALA A 23 -41.63 -43.95 -9.46
C ALA A 23 -40.28 -44.32 -8.86
N ASP A 24 -39.22 -44.10 -9.64
CA ASP A 24 -37.92 -43.83 -9.05
C ASP A 24 -38.18 -42.87 -7.90
N ALA A 25 -37.77 -43.25 -6.69
CA ALA A 25 -37.59 -42.28 -5.65
C ALA A 25 -36.59 -41.28 -6.22
N ILE A 26 -37.09 -40.12 -6.67
CA ILE A 26 -36.26 -38.93 -6.71
C ILE A 26 -35.90 -38.75 -5.26
N VAL A 27 -34.77 -39.32 -4.87
CA VAL A 27 -34.01 -38.88 -3.71
C VAL A 27 -33.75 -37.43 -4.06
N VAL A 28 -34.62 -36.55 -3.56
CA VAL A 28 -34.25 -35.16 -3.35
C VAL A 28 -33.04 -35.33 -2.46
N ALA A 29 -31.84 -35.17 -3.04
CA ALA A 29 -30.64 -34.99 -2.27
C ALA A 29 -31.01 -33.86 -1.30
N GLU A 30 -31.19 -34.22 -0.03
CA GLU A 30 -31.26 -33.23 1.02
C GLU A 30 -30.02 -32.38 0.79
N PRO A 31 -30.18 -31.07 0.47
CA PRO A 31 -29.03 -30.26 0.12
C PRO A 31 -28.07 -30.41 1.29
N GLU A 32 -26.90 -31.03 1.04
CA GLU A 32 -25.91 -31.23 2.08
C GLU A 32 -25.78 -29.89 2.80
N PRO A 33 -25.97 -29.84 4.13
CA PRO A 33 -26.01 -28.59 4.85
C PRO A 33 -24.75 -27.84 4.46
N ALA A 34 -24.91 -26.74 3.73
CA ALA A 34 -23.80 -26.00 3.15
C ALA A 34 -22.76 -25.83 4.26
N GLU A 35 -21.56 -26.38 4.08
CA GLU A 35 -20.53 -26.32 5.11
C GLU A 35 -20.28 -24.84 5.42
N TYR A 36 -20.85 -24.40 6.53
CA TYR A 36 -20.74 -23.03 7.00
C TYR A 36 -19.26 -22.73 7.20
N VAL A 37 -18.88 -21.49 6.88
CA VAL A 37 -17.56 -20.96 7.18
C VAL A 37 -17.27 -21.19 8.66
N ARG A 38 -16.36 -22.12 8.97
CA ARG A 38 -15.99 -22.47 10.35
C ARG A 38 -14.95 -21.49 10.85
N ILE A 39 -15.05 -21.06 12.10
CA ILE A 39 -14.04 -20.22 12.73
C ILE A 39 -12.76 -21.03 12.90
N CYS A 40 -11.62 -20.46 12.54
CA CYS A 40 -10.29 -20.98 12.88
C CYS A 40 -9.70 -20.10 13.97
N ASP A 41 -9.57 -20.63 15.17
CA ASP A 41 -9.03 -19.93 16.35
C ASP A 41 -7.51 -20.07 16.49
N VAL A 42 -6.90 -21.06 15.83
CA VAL A 42 -5.46 -21.36 15.86
C VAL A 42 -4.57 -20.14 15.59
N TYR A 43 -4.94 -19.31 14.61
CA TYR A 43 -4.17 -18.13 14.21
C TYR A 43 -4.78 -16.80 14.68
N GLY A 44 -5.75 -16.88 15.59
CA GLY A 44 -6.40 -15.73 16.21
C GLY A 44 -7.65 -15.22 15.48
N ALA A 45 -8.15 -14.07 15.94
CA ALA A 45 -9.43 -13.54 15.48
C ALA A 45 -9.44 -13.16 13.98
N GLY A 46 -10.57 -13.45 13.34
CA GLY A 46 -10.82 -13.13 11.93
C GLY A 46 -10.35 -14.20 10.94
N TYR A 47 -9.82 -15.33 11.42
CA TYR A 47 -9.53 -16.50 10.59
C TYR A 47 -10.71 -17.45 10.52
N TYR A 48 -10.89 -18.03 9.34
CA TYR A 48 -11.91 -19.04 9.07
C TYR A 48 -11.32 -20.17 8.25
N TYR A 49 -11.79 -21.40 8.43
CA TYR A 49 -11.37 -22.52 7.59
C TYR A 49 -11.91 -22.35 6.17
N ILE A 50 -11.04 -22.54 5.18
CA ILE A 50 -11.46 -22.70 3.79
C ILE A 50 -12.24 -24.03 3.72
N PRO A 51 -13.50 -24.04 3.21
CA PRO A 51 -14.33 -25.24 3.14
C PRO A 51 -13.60 -26.43 2.50
N GLY A 52 -13.77 -27.62 3.08
CA GLY A 52 -13.05 -28.83 2.65
C GLY A 52 -11.55 -28.90 2.99
N THR A 53 -11.00 -27.98 3.80
CA THR A 53 -9.57 -27.99 4.18
C THR A 53 -9.34 -27.69 5.68
N GLU A 54 -8.10 -27.89 6.14
CA GLU A 54 -7.60 -27.42 7.44
C GLU A 54 -6.87 -26.07 7.34
N THR A 55 -6.90 -25.43 6.17
CA THR A 55 -6.27 -24.13 5.93
C THR A 55 -7.16 -23.01 6.47
N CYS A 56 -6.57 -22.15 7.30
CA CYS A 56 -7.21 -20.97 7.83
C CYS A 56 -6.96 -19.77 6.92
N LEU A 57 -8.01 -19.05 6.56
CA LEU A 57 -7.96 -17.85 5.75
C LEU A 57 -8.48 -16.65 6.56
N LYS A 58 -7.73 -15.56 6.52
CA LYS A 58 -8.19 -14.24 6.94
C LYS A 58 -8.30 -13.32 5.74
N ILE A 59 -9.47 -12.71 5.61
CA ILE A 59 -9.75 -11.65 4.63
C ILE A 59 -9.77 -10.34 5.40
N GLY A 60 -9.03 -9.37 4.93
CA GLY A 60 -9.06 -8.02 5.48
C GLY A 60 -8.70 -7.00 4.42
N GLY A 61 -8.60 -5.74 4.82
CA GLY A 61 -8.20 -4.70 3.89
C GLY A 61 -8.57 -3.32 4.36
N TYR A 62 -8.56 -2.39 3.41
CA TYR A 62 -9.03 -1.04 3.67
C TYR A 62 -9.54 -0.36 2.42
N LEU A 63 -10.41 0.63 2.63
CA LEU A 63 -10.70 1.70 1.69
C LEU A 63 -10.07 2.98 2.22
N ARG A 64 -9.39 3.72 1.35
CA ARG A 64 -8.68 4.95 1.68
C ARG A 64 -9.02 6.02 0.67
N TYR A 65 -9.36 7.21 1.16
CA TYR A 65 -9.55 8.40 0.34
C TYR A 65 -8.63 9.51 0.84
N ASP A 66 -7.74 9.97 -0.03
CA ASP A 66 -6.76 11.01 0.25
C ASP A 66 -7.10 12.26 -0.54
N ILE A 67 -7.02 13.42 0.12
CA ILE A 67 -7.09 14.74 -0.51
C ILE A 67 -5.81 15.48 -0.16
N GLY A 68 -5.10 15.97 -1.17
CA GLY A 68 -3.86 16.74 -1.02
C GLY A 68 -3.96 18.14 -1.62
N ILE A 69 -3.23 19.10 -1.02
CA ILE A 69 -3.09 20.49 -1.48
C ILE A 69 -1.65 20.95 -1.37
N GLY A 70 -1.28 21.97 -2.16
CA GLY A 70 0.09 22.51 -2.21
C GLY A 70 1.07 21.57 -2.91
N SER A 71 2.24 22.09 -3.30
CA SER A 71 3.23 21.36 -4.11
C SER A 71 3.57 19.96 -3.57
N LEU A 72 3.55 19.79 -2.24
CA LEU A 72 3.82 18.52 -1.56
C LEU A 72 2.58 17.66 -1.27
N GLY A 73 1.42 17.98 -1.86
CA GLY A 73 0.14 17.28 -1.74
C GLY A 73 0.00 15.99 -2.58
N HIS A 74 1.12 15.33 -2.95
CA HIS A 74 1.28 14.16 -3.84
C HIS A 74 1.00 14.57 -5.28
N GLN A 75 2.07 14.59 -6.09
CA GLN A 75 2.15 14.76 -7.56
C GLN A 75 1.03 15.58 -8.23
N ASP A 76 1.42 16.68 -8.87
CA ASP A 76 0.59 17.46 -9.78
C ASP A 76 -0.71 18.02 -9.17
N VAL A 77 -0.60 18.81 -8.10
CA VAL A 77 -1.46 20.01 -8.03
C VAL A 77 -0.87 21.09 -8.94
N LEU A 78 -0.59 20.73 -10.19
CA LEU A 78 -0.28 21.68 -11.25
C LEU A 78 -1.60 22.38 -11.62
N ASP A 79 -1.59 23.69 -11.46
CA ASP A 79 -2.13 24.66 -12.40
C ASP A 79 -2.98 24.03 -13.55
N LYS A 80 -4.28 23.84 -13.30
CA LYS A 80 -5.20 23.25 -14.28
C LYS A 80 -5.60 24.26 -15.33
N GLU A 81 -5.27 24.03 -16.60
CA GLU A 81 -5.85 24.83 -17.66
C GLU A 81 -7.36 24.61 -17.73
N ASP A 82 -8.15 25.69 -17.72
CA ASP A 82 -9.57 25.59 -17.98
C ASP A 82 -9.77 25.02 -19.41
N PRO A 83 -10.69 24.04 -19.60
CA PRO A 83 -10.94 23.47 -20.91
C PRO A 83 -11.31 24.59 -21.88
N GLY A 84 -10.55 24.68 -22.98
CA GLY A 84 -10.70 25.73 -23.96
C GLY A 84 -12.08 25.79 -24.61
N GLU A 85 -12.43 26.95 -25.16
CA GLU A 85 -13.66 27.13 -25.95
C GLU A 85 -13.34 27.04 -27.45
N TRP A 86 -14.26 26.48 -28.24
CA TRP A 86 -14.23 26.60 -29.69
C TRP A 86 -14.60 28.02 -30.13
N VAL A 87 -13.59 28.88 -30.28
CA VAL A 87 -13.79 30.28 -30.70
C VAL A 87 -13.63 30.42 -32.22
N ARG A 88 -14.51 31.22 -32.83
CA ARG A 88 -14.36 31.62 -34.25
C ARG A 88 -13.07 32.42 -34.44
N THR A 89 -12.29 32.13 -35.48
CA THR A 89 -11.10 32.92 -35.84
C THR A 89 -11.45 34.36 -36.19
N ASN A 90 -12.66 34.58 -36.73
CA ASN A 90 -13.24 35.89 -36.93
C ASN A 90 -14.71 35.88 -36.45
N PRO A 91 -15.06 36.57 -35.35
CA PRO A 91 -16.41 36.56 -34.80
C PRO A 91 -17.46 37.21 -35.72
N ASN A 92 -17.04 38.02 -36.70
CA ASN A 92 -17.91 38.76 -37.60
C ASN A 92 -18.12 38.06 -38.97
N SER A 93 -17.55 36.87 -39.19
CA SER A 93 -17.74 36.11 -40.43
C SER A 93 -18.63 34.88 -40.19
N PRO A 94 -19.70 34.69 -40.99
CA PRO A 94 -20.54 33.50 -40.93
C PRO A 94 -19.74 32.21 -41.18
N ASN A 95 -18.68 32.29 -41.99
CA ASN A 95 -17.86 31.16 -42.47
C ASN A 95 -16.49 31.09 -41.78
N ALA A 96 -16.32 31.72 -40.61
CA ALA A 96 -15.05 31.66 -39.90
C ALA A 96 -14.70 30.23 -39.47
N LEU A 97 -13.44 29.84 -39.70
CA LEU A 97 -12.87 28.62 -39.14
C LEU A 97 -12.95 28.68 -37.60
N ARG A 98 -13.17 27.55 -36.95
CA ARG A 98 -13.11 27.44 -35.49
C ARG A 98 -11.72 26.98 -35.08
N ARG A 99 -11.16 27.59 -34.04
CA ARG A 99 -9.95 27.10 -33.37
C ARG A 99 -10.30 26.78 -31.93
N TYR A 100 -9.74 25.71 -31.40
CA TYR A 100 -9.81 25.45 -29.97
C TYR A 100 -8.87 26.43 -29.28
N ARG A 101 -9.38 27.21 -28.34
CA ARG A 101 -8.61 28.21 -27.58
C ARG A 101 -8.69 27.85 -26.11
N PHE A 102 -7.58 27.37 -25.55
CA PHE A 102 -7.37 27.36 -24.11
C PHE A 102 -7.39 28.80 -23.61
N ASP A 103 -8.06 29.05 -22.49
CA ASP A 103 -8.15 30.40 -21.95
C ASP A 103 -6.81 30.87 -21.34
N GLY A 104 -5.84 29.94 -21.23
CA GLY A 104 -4.50 30.14 -20.70
C GLY A 104 -4.49 30.42 -19.21
N LYS A 105 -5.62 30.23 -18.52
CA LYS A 105 -5.72 30.33 -17.07
C LYS A 105 -5.52 28.97 -16.48
N THR A 106 -4.53 28.91 -15.61
CA THR A 106 -4.30 27.80 -14.73
C THR A 106 -5.04 28.02 -13.41
N ASN A 107 -5.73 26.99 -12.92
CA ASN A 107 -6.42 27.00 -11.64
C ASN A 107 -5.81 25.93 -10.71
N ASP A 108 -5.43 26.34 -9.50
CA ASP A 108 -5.04 25.40 -8.46
C ASP A 108 -6.18 24.42 -8.13
N THR A 109 -5.83 23.16 -7.88
CA THR A 109 -6.77 22.09 -7.55
C THR A 109 -6.31 21.27 -6.35
N TYR A 110 -7.12 20.28 -5.99
CA TYR A 110 -6.80 19.22 -5.04
C TYR A 110 -6.33 17.96 -5.77
N TYR A 111 -5.28 17.33 -5.24
CA TYR A 111 -5.01 15.91 -5.47
C TYR A 111 -6.12 15.09 -4.80
N LYS A 112 -6.60 14.05 -5.47
CA LYS A 112 -7.56 13.09 -4.91
C LYS A 112 -7.17 11.70 -5.30
N MET A 113 -7.15 10.79 -4.33
CA MET A 113 -6.90 9.38 -4.56
C MET A 113 -7.87 8.52 -3.77
N MET A 114 -8.49 7.55 -4.45
CA MET A 114 -9.23 6.46 -3.84
C MET A 114 -8.43 5.17 -4.01
N ARG A 115 -8.14 4.47 -2.91
CA ARG A 115 -7.54 3.14 -2.92
C ARG A 115 -8.41 2.14 -2.18
N ALA A 116 -8.58 0.97 -2.77
CA ALA A 116 -9.05 -0.23 -2.09
C ALA A 116 -7.92 -1.26 -2.07
N GLN A 117 -7.63 -1.81 -0.90
CA GLN A 117 -6.69 -2.91 -0.74
C GLN A 117 -7.42 -4.13 -0.17
N ILE A 118 -7.19 -5.30 -0.77
CA ILE A 118 -7.70 -6.58 -0.27
C ILE A 118 -6.51 -7.44 0.12
N ASN A 119 -6.53 -7.93 1.36
CA ASN A 119 -5.52 -8.81 1.93
C ASN A 119 -6.12 -10.20 2.13
N LEU A 120 -5.39 -11.22 1.68
CA LEU A 120 -5.70 -12.63 1.87
C LEU A 120 -4.51 -13.27 2.58
N ASP A 121 -4.72 -13.76 3.79
CA ASP A 121 -3.70 -14.44 4.61
C ASP A 121 -4.16 -15.87 4.88
N ALA A 122 -3.56 -16.83 4.18
CA ALA A 122 -3.83 -18.26 4.32
C ALA A 122 -2.72 -18.93 5.14
N ARG A 123 -3.08 -19.75 6.12
CA ARG A 123 -2.15 -20.46 7.00
C ARG A 123 -2.56 -21.90 7.24
N SER A 124 -1.57 -22.78 7.27
CA SER A 124 -1.76 -24.19 7.60
C SER A 124 -0.58 -24.68 8.44
N GLU A 125 -0.85 -25.50 9.46
CA GLU A 125 0.21 -26.17 10.19
C GLU A 125 0.78 -27.31 9.34
N THR A 126 2.10 -27.45 9.37
CA THR A 126 2.82 -28.51 8.67
C THR A 126 3.89 -29.09 9.59
N GLU A 127 4.50 -30.22 9.19
CA GLU A 127 5.63 -30.81 9.91
C GLU A 127 6.87 -29.89 9.99
N TYR A 128 6.94 -28.85 9.14
CA TYR A 128 8.03 -27.86 9.10
C TYR A 128 7.64 -26.52 9.76
N GLY A 129 6.52 -26.48 10.47
CA GLY A 129 5.91 -25.29 11.05
C GLY A 129 4.80 -24.69 10.20
N THR A 130 4.36 -23.48 10.53
CA THR A 130 3.27 -22.80 9.82
C THR A 130 3.68 -22.45 8.38
N LEU A 131 2.95 -22.99 7.40
CA LEU A 131 2.98 -22.54 6.02
C LEU A 131 2.03 -21.35 5.87
N ARG A 132 2.54 -20.20 5.43
CA ARG A 132 1.75 -18.99 5.19
C ARG A 132 1.82 -18.57 3.73
N GLY A 133 0.67 -18.31 3.13
CA GLY A 133 0.54 -17.57 1.88
C GLY A 133 -0.13 -16.23 2.14
N TYR A 134 0.48 -15.14 1.71
CA TYR A 134 -0.09 -13.79 1.89
C TYR A 134 -0.11 -13.03 0.57
N ILE A 135 -1.27 -12.47 0.24
CA ILE A 135 -1.48 -11.65 -0.95
C ILE A 135 -2.13 -10.34 -0.54
N ALA A 136 -1.62 -9.23 -1.04
CA ALA A 136 -2.24 -7.91 -0.94
C ALA A 136 -2.44 -7.34 -2.34
N LEU A 137 -3.68 -7.05 -2.71
CA LEU A 137 -4.07 -6.51 -4.01
C LEU A 137 -4.51 -5.06 -3.84
N ASN A 138 -3.93 -4.17 -4.64
CA ASN A 138 -4.24 -2.74 -4.63
C ASN A 138 -5.01 -2.34 -5.88
N PHE A 139 -6.09 -1.59 -5.68
CA PHE A 139 -6.88 -0.93 -6.72
C PHE A 139 -6.91 0.56 -6.39
N GLN A 140 -6.44 1.39 -7.30
CA GLN A 140 -6.28 2.82 -7.08
C GLN A 140 -6.82 3.63 -8.25
N ASN A 141 -7.48 4.74 -7.92
CA ASN A 141 -7.75 5.82 -8.84
C ASN A 141 -7.25 7.12 -8.26
N ASN A 142 -6.32 7.78 -8.94
CA ASN A 142 -5.83 9.09 -8.58
C ASN A 142 -6.09 10.12 -9.68
N THR A 143 -6.22 11.36 -9.25
CA THR A 143 -6.21 12.52 -10.13
C THR A 143 -4.81 12.66 -10.74
N THR A 144 -4.73 12.87 -12.04
CA THR A 144 -3.47 13.07 -12.78
C THR A 144 -3.67 14.01 -13.96
N THR A 145 -2.56 14.49 -14.51
CA THR A 145 -2.48 15.36 -15.69
C THR A 145 -2.53 14.50 -16.95
N ALA A 146 -3.46 14.80 -17.85
CA ALA A 146 -3.52 14.23 -19.20
C ALA A 146 -3.13 15.29 -20.22
N ASP A 147 -2.14 15.00 -21.05
CA ASP A 147 -1.90 15.77 -22.27
C ASP A 147 -3.08 15.58 -23.23
N VAL A 148 -3.78 16.67 -23.56
CA VAL A 148 -4.83 16.67 -24.59
C VAL A 148 -4.14 16.64 -25.95
N LEU A 149 -3.94 15.44 -26.48
CA LEU A 149 -3.62 15.27 -27.89
C LEU A 149 -4.88 15.54 -28.72
N ALA A 150 -4.91 16.64 -29.48
CA ALA A 150 -5.96 16.85 -30.47
C ALA A 150 -5.84 15.84 -31.60
N THR A 151 -6.62 14.76 -31.57
CA THR A 151 -6.87 13.91 -32.74
C THR A 151 -8.04 14.43 -33.58
N GLU A 152 -8.21 15.76 -33.66
CA GLU A 152 -9.18 16.31 -34.60
C GLU A 152 -8.58 16.26 -36.02
N PRO A 153 -9.34 15.86 -37.05
CA PRO A 153 -8.92 15.92 -38.44
C PRO A 153 -8.89 17.38 -38.91
N SER A 154 -7.99 18.17 -38.32
CA SER A 154 -7.67 19.50 -38.81
C SER A 154 -6.64 19.37 -39.93
N PRO A 155 -6.70 20.20 -40.99
CA PRO A 155 -5.68 20.24 -42.04
C PRO A 155 -4.25 20.45 -41.50
N ILE A 156 -4.12 20.94 -40.26
CA ILE A 156 -2.86 21.24 -39.58
C ILE A 156 -2.31 19.99 -38.87
N GLY A 157 -3.16 19.15 -38.28
CA GLY A 157 -2.76 17.89 -37.62
C GLY A 157 -2.21 16.84 -38.59
N ALA A 158 -2.61 16.89 -39.86
CA ALA A 158 -2.05 16.04 -40.92
C ALA A 158 -0.63 16.44 -41.36
N LEU A 159 -0.19 17.67 -41.05
CA LEU A 159 1.12 18.23 -41.45
C LEU A 159 2.16 18.18 -40.33
N LEU A 160 1.73 18.19 -39.06
CA LEU A 160 2.61 18.29 -37.87
C LEU A 160 2.56 17.05 -36.96
N GLY A 161 1.67 16.09 -37.22
CA GLY A 161 1.38 15.00 -36.29
C GLY A 161 0.48 15.43 -35.13
N PRO A 162 0.26 14.58 -34.12
CA PRO A 162 -0.49 14.93 -32.91
C PRO A 162 0.12 16.19 -32.28
N VAL A 163 -0.69 17.23 -32.13
CA VAL A 163 -0.30 18.43 -31.38
C VAL A 163 -0.92 18.29 -29.99
N ALA A 164 -0.07 18.28 -28.96
CA ALA A 164 -0.44 18.52 -27.58
C ALA A 164 -1.05 19.92 -27.50
N ILE A 165 -2.36 20.00 -27.28
CA ILE A 165 -3.07 21.28 -27.32
C ILE A 165 -3.28 21.88 -25.92
N GLY A 166 -3.18 21.11 -24.83
CA GLY A 166 -3.22 21.61 -23.44
C GLY A 166 -3.30 20.45 -22.43
N GLU A 167 -3.23 20.74 -21.13
CA GLU A 167 -3.26 19.73 -20.06
C GLU A 167 -4.65 19.69 -19.39
N THR A 168 -5.25 18.50 -19.26
CA THR A 168 -6.56 18.30 -18.59
C THR A 168 -6.46 17.33 -17.43
N THR A 169 -7.47 17.34 -16.55
CA THR A 169 -7.55 16.37 -15.44
C THR A 169 -8.15 15.06 -15.92
N THR A 170 -7.47 13.94 -15.66
CA THR A 170 -8.06 12.61 -15.78
C THR A 170 -7.99 11.85 -14.46
N THR A 171 -8.76 10.77 -14.36
CA THR A 171 -8.63 9.77 -13.29
C THR A 171 -8.01 8.52 -13.90
N GLU A 172 -6.80 8.17 -13.48
CA GLU A 172 -6.12 6.96 -13.94
C GLU A 172 -6.42 5.78 -13.02
N ASN A 173 -6.77 4.66 -13.64
CA ASN A 173 -6.96 3.40 -12.94
C ASN A 173 -5.63 2.65 -12.88
N ALA A 174 -5.10 2.43 -11.67
CA ALA A 174 -3.95 1.57 -11.43
C ALA A 174 -4.38 0.39 -10.54
N TRP A 175 -4.00 -0.82 -10.93
CA TRP A 175 -4.18 -2.01 -10.11
C TRP A 175 -2.91 -2.84 -10.14
N GLY A 176 -2.60 -3.49 -9.02
CA GLY A 176 -1.36 -4.22 -8.87
C GLY A 176 -1.32 -5.09 -7.63
N ILE A 177 -0.30 -5.95 -7.60
CA ILE A 177 0.03 -6.76 -6.43
C ILE A 177 0.97 -5.92 -5.57
N ASP A 178 0.58 -5.67 -4.32
CA ASP A 178 1.44 -5.01 -3.34
C ASP A 178 2.34 -6.03 -2.65
N HIS A 179 1.79 -7.18 -2.28
CA HIS A 179 2.54 -8.30 -1.70
C HIS A 179 2.01 -9.62 -2.26
N ALA A 180 2.92 -10.55 -2.53
CA ALA A 180 2.62 -11.95 -2.81
C ALA A 180 3.78 -12.81 -2.30
N ILE A 181 3.59 -13.41 -1.12
CA ILE A 181 4.65 -14.16 -0.43
C ILE A 181 4.19 -15.54 0.03
N ILE A 182 5.16 -16.46 0.09
CA ILE A 182 5.06 -17.77 0.73
C ILE A 182 6.10 -17.81 1.85
N GLN A 183 5.70 -18.29 3.03
CA GLN A 183 6.59 -18.41 4.18
C GLN A 183 6.46 -19.78 4.84
N LEU A 184 7.59 -20.35 5.27
CA LEU A 184 7.65 -21.61 6.00
C LEU A 184 8.90 -21.66 6.87
N GLY A 185 8.75 -21.84 8.19
CA GLY A 185 9.89 -22.08 9.09
C GLY A 185 11.01 -21.03 9.03
N GLY A 186 10.67 -19.76 8.83
CA GLY A 186 11.62 -18.64 8.69
C GLY A 186 12.04 -18.32 7.25
N LEU A 187 11.85 -19.23 6.30
CA LEU A 187 12.00 -18.96 4.87
C LEU A 187 10.86 -18.07 4.38
N THR A 188 11.18 -17.08 3.55
CA THR A 188 10.24 -16.22 2.82
C THR A 188 10.66 -16.15 1.36
N LEU A 189 9.70 -16.34 0.46
CA LEU A 189 9.89 -16.20 -0.98
C LEU A 189 8.71 -15.47 -1.60
N GLY A 190 8.98 -14.55 -2.52
CA GLY A 190 7.91 -13.86 -3.25
C GLY A 190 8.25 -12.42 -3.60
N TYR A 191 7.21 -11.61 -3.77
CA TYR A 191 7.28 -10.19 -4.08
C TYR A 191 6.76 -9.38 -2.89
N THR A 192 7.61 -8.55 -2.29
CA THR A 192 7.28 -7.73 -1.10
C THR A 192 8.33 -6.63 -0.91
N ASP A 193 8.21 -5.81 0.13
CA ASP A 193 9.23 -4.83 0.51
C ASP A 193 10.59 -5.51 0.75
N SER A 194 11.66 -4.85 0.30
CA SER A 194 13.03 -5.27 0.55
C SER A 194 13.29 -5.53 2.05
N LEU A 195 14.19 -6.46 2.37
CA LEU A 195 14.76 -6.63 3.70
C LEU A 195 15.40 -5.33 4.21
N PHE A 196 15.92 -4.51 3.29
CA PHE A 196 16.50 -3.20 3.61
C PHE A 196 15.46 -2.23 4.18
N GLU A 197 14.18 -2.42 3.86
CA GLU A 197 13.07 -1.68 4.47
C GLU A 197 12.56 -2.39 5.71
N SER A 198 12.11 -3.64 5.56
CA SER A 198 11.35 -4.36 6.57
C SER A 198 12.12 -4.60 7.88
N LEU A 199 13.45 -4.67 7.86
CA LEU A 199 14.26 -4.79 9.08
C LEU A 199 14.29 -3.50 9.91
N THR A 200 14.33 -2.35 9.24
CA THR A 200 14.41 -1.02 9.87
C THR A 200 13.07 -0.28 9.87
N ASP A 201 11.98 -0.92 9.46
CA ASP A 201 10.67 -0.31 9.28
C ASP A 201 10.68 0.91 8.31
N SER A 202 9.48 1.42 8.01
CA SER A 202 9.29 2.70 7.30
C SER A 202 9.80 3.88 8.15
N ALA A 203 10.01 5.06 7.55
CA ALA A 203 10.47 6.26 8.26
C ALA A 203 9.38 6.88 9.17
N GLY A 204 8.72 6.08 10.02
CA GLY A 204 7.64 6.54 10.90
C GLY A 204 6.27 6.34 10.28
N SER A 205 5.26 6.91 10.93
CA SER A 205 3.87 6.62 10.59
C SER A 205 3.20 7.68 9.75
N VAL A 206 3.86 8.79 9.39
CA VAL A 206 3.29 9.91 8.59
C VAL A 206 2.80 9.46 7.21
N ILE A 207 1.93 10.24 6.57
CA ILE A 207 1.42 9.94 5.23
C ILE A 207 2.53 10.10 4.20
N ASN A 208 3.30 11.20 4.30
CA ASN A 208 4.44 11.50 3.43
C ASN A 208 5.72 11.11 4.14
N ASP A 209 5.97 9.82 4.25
CA ASP A 209 7.12 9.33 5.01
C ASP A 209 8.42 9.32 4.22
N ASP A 210 8.35 9.61 2.92
CA ASP A 210 9.40 9.39 1.94
C ASP A 210 9.82 10.69 1.21
N LEU A 211 9.74 11.85 1.89
CA LEU A 211 10.30 13.12 1.39
C LEU A 211 11.76 12.92 1.00
N ILE A 212 12.55 12.40 1.95
CA ILE A 212 13.87 11.84 1.67
C ILE A 212 13.70 10.32 1.65
N LYS A 213 13.97 9.71 0.49
CA LYS A 213 13.82 8.27 0.28
C LYS A 213 14.77 7.49 1.19
N TYR A 214 14.27 6.41 1.78
CA TYR A 214 15.02 5.58 2.74
C TYR A 214 15.12 4.10 2.34
N SER A 215 14.52 3.71 1.22
CA SER A 215 14.39 2.31 0.79
C SER A 215 14.30 2.17 -0.74
N PRO A 216 14.82 1.08 -1.33
CA PRO A 216 14.58 0.72 -2.74
C PRO A 216 13.12 0.34 -3.04
N GLY A 217 12.30 0.09 -2.01
CA GLY A 217 10.92 -0.36 -2.11
C GLY A 217 10.79 -1.87 -2.33
N LYS A 218 9.82 -2.26 -3.16
CA LYS A 218 9.43 -3.66 -3.37
C LYS A 218 10.28 -4.39 -4.41
N THR A 219 10.55 -5.67 -4.14
CA THR A 219 11.36 -6.54 -5.00
C THR A 219 10.94 -8.01 -4.89
N HIS A 220 11.38 -8.84 -5.84
CA HIS A 220 11.39 -10.27 -5.67
C HIS A 220 12.53 -10.67 -4.73
N LEU A 221 12.24 -11.52 -3.75
CA LEU A 221 13.24 -11.95 -2.78
C LEU A 221 13.10 -13.41 -2.37
N ILE A 222 14.22 -13.98 -1.95
CA ILE A 222 14.31 -15.19 -1.15
C ILE A 222 15.11 -14.85 0.10
N ALA A 223 14.50 -14.99 1.27
CA ALA A 223 15.09 -14.62 2.54
C ALA A 223 14.86 -15.69 3.60
N TYR A 224 15.80 -15.78 4.54
CA TYR A 224 15.64 -16.54 5.76
C TYR A 224 15.73 -15.60 6.96
N THR A 225 14.77 -15.72 7.87
CA THR A 225 14.75 -15.00 9.14
C THR A 225 14.85 -15.99 10.28
N PHE A 226 15.90 -15.85 11.09
CA PHE A 226 16.07 -16.52 12.36
C PHE A 226 15.39 -15.71 13.47
N ASP A 227 14.62 -16.40 14.30
CA ASP A 227 14.05 -15.84 15.54
C ASP A 227 14.71 -16.55 16.73
N GLY A 228 15.41 -15.78 17.56
CA GLY A 228 16.09 -16.28 18.75
C GLY A 228 15.18 -16.51 19.95
N GLY A 229 13.89 -16.13 19.88
CA GLY A 229 12.91 -16.27 20.96
C GLY A 229 13.15 -15.36 22.18
N ASN A 230 14.27 -14.65 22.23
CA ASN A 230 14.64 -13.71 23.28
C ASN A 230 14.55 -12.24 22.83
N GLY A 231 13.84 -11.98 21.72
CA GLY A 231 13.74 -10.67 21.08
C GLY A 231 14.85 -10.37 20.07
N PHE A 232 15.90 -11.20 19.97
CA PHE A 232 16.86 -11.14 18.87
C PHE A 232 16.31 -11.80 17.61
N SER A 233 16.47 -11.16 16.46
CA SER A 233 16.18 -11.73 15.15
C SER A 233 17.25 -11.32 14.15
N ALA A 234 17.56 -12.20 13.20
CA ALA A 234 18.51 -11.93 12.13
C ALA A 234 17.96 -12.44 10.80
N SER A 235 18.13 -11.66 9.74
CA SER A 235 17.66 -12.00 8.41
C SER A 235 18.79 -11.87 7.39
N ILE A 236 18.79 -12.77 6.42
CA ILE A 236 19.61 -12.68 5.22
C ILE A 236 18.74 -13.02 4.02
N GLY A 237 18.94 -12.32 2.91
CA GLY A 237 18.20 -12.58 1.69
C GLY A 237 18.95 -12.14 0.45
N VAL A 238 18.46 -12.66 -0.65
CA VAL A 238 18.84 -12.27 -2.00
C VAL A 238 17.65 -11.60 -2.67
N GLU A 239 17.92 -10.52 -3.38
CA GLU A 239 16.91 -9.65 -3.97
C GLU A 239 17.19 -9.39 -5.45
N GLU A 240 16.12 -9.22 -6.22
CA GLU A 240 16.19 -8.94 -7.66
C GLU A 240 16.39 -7.45 -7.95
N GLY A 241 16.00 -6.55 -7.04
CA GLY A 241 15.85 -5.13 -7.31
C GLY A 241 14.55 -4.79 -8.06
N LYS A 242 14.50 -3.61 -8.71
CA LYS A 242 13.32 -3.13 -9.47
C LYS A 242 13.72 -2.15 -10.57
N GLY A 243 13.07 -2.23 -11.72
CA GLY A 243 13.23 -1.26 -12.81
C GLY A 243 14.66 -1.26 -13.34
N VAL A 244 15.27 -0.07 -13.45
CA VAL A 244 16.68 0.07 -13.87
C VAL A 244 17.68 -0.49 -12.85
N ASN A 245 17.22 -0.79 -11.64
CA ASN A 245 18.01 -1.39 -10.57
C ASN A 245 17.72 -2.88 -10.41
N ALA A 246 17.05 -3.52 -11.37
CA ALA A 246 16.95 -4.98 -11.37
C ALA A 246 18.32 -5.59 -11.74
N ILE A 247 18.63 -6.76 -11.18
CA ILE A 247 19.90 -7.46 -11.45
C ILE A 247 20.10 -7.69 -12.96
N ASP A 248 21.30 -7.44 -13.46
CA ASP A 248 21.66 -7.61 -14.87
C ASP A 248 22.43 -8.90 -15.17
N SER A 249 22.71 -9.69 -14.13
CA SER A 249 23.48 -10.93 -14.18
C SER A 249 22.95 -11.95 -13.17
N TYR A 250 23.54 -13.16 -13.16
CA TYR A 250 23.18 -14.21 -12.18
C TYR A 250 23.59 -13.90 -10.72
N THR A 251 24.24 -12.76 -10.47
CA THR A 251 24.63 -12.35 -9.12
C THR A 251 23.51 -11.51 -8.50
N PRO A 252 22.80 -12.01 -7.47
CA PRO A 252 21.72 -11.24 -6.86
C PRO A 252 22.27 -10.09 -6.01
N HIS A 253 21.41 -9.11 -5.71
CA HIS A 253 21.67 -8.23 -4.59
C HIS A 253 21.59 -9.03 -3.29
N VAL A 254 22.41 -8.66 -2.30
CA VAL A 254 22.46 -9.38 -1.01
C VAL A 254 22.12 -8.40 0.10
N VAL A 255 21.17 -8.77 0.94
CA VAL A 255 20.75 -7.96 2.08
C VAL A 255 20.83 -8.79 3.35
N ALA A 256 21.42 -8.23 4.40
CA ALA A 256 21.53 -8.89 5.69
C ALA A 256 21.37 -7.88 6.82
N GLY A 257 20.75 -8.31 7.91
CA GLY A 257 20.63 -7.47 9.08
C GLY A 257 20.11 -8.22 10.30
N ALA A 258 20.02 -7.50 11.39
CA ALA A 258 19.56 -8.03 12.65
C ALA A 258 18.80 -6.96 13.43
N SER A 259 17.93 -7.41 14.32
CA SER A 259 17.22 -6.57 15.27
C SER A 259 17.21 -7.19 16.65
N PHE A 260 17.06 -6.34 17.65
CA PHE A 260 16.85 -6.72 19.03
C PHE A 260 15.71 -5.89 19.61
N THR A 261 14.63 -6.57 19.98
CA THR A 261 13.41 -5.97 20.51
C THR A 261 13.20 -6.40 21.96
N GLN A 262 12.91 -5.44 22.83
CA GLN A 262 12.63 -5.65 24.25
C GLN A 262 11.53 -4.66 24.68
N GLY A 263 11.11 -4.71 25.95
CA GLY A 263 10.09 -3.79 26.47
C GLY A 263 10.42 -2.30 26.31
N TRP A 264 11.71 -1.94 26.32
CA TRP A 264 12.16 -0.56 26.13
C TRP A 264 12.03 -0.05 24.68
N GLY A 265 11.94 -0.95 23.69
CA GLY A 265 11.96 -0.58 22.28
C GLY A 265 12.72 -1.58 21.40
N LYS A 266 13.18 -1.11 20.25
CA LYS A 266 13.83 -1.91 19.19
C LYS A 266 15.08 -1.20 18.69
N VAL A 267 16.15 -1.97 18.48
CA VAL A 267 17.29 -1.54 17.66
C VAL A 267 17.40 -2.48 16.48
N ALA A 268 17.64 -1.95 15.29
CA ALA A 268 17.84 -2.74 14.08
C ALA A 268 18.96 -2.15 13.22
N GLY A 269 19.70 -3.02 12.55
CA GLY A 269 20.72 -2.66 11.58
C GLY A 269 20.61 -3.55 10.35
N VAL A 270 20.80 -2.96 9.18
CA VAL A 270 20.76 -3.67 7.90
C VAL A 270 21.85 -3.13 6.98
N VAL A 271 22.42 -4.02 6.18
CA VAL A 271 23.34 -3.71 5.10
C VAL A 271 22.88 -4.40 3.83
N ALA A 272 23.07 -3.74 2.70
CA ALA A 272 22.76 -4.27 1.39
C ALA A 272 23.96 -4.04 0.46
N TYR A 273 24.20 -5.03 -0.41
CA TYR A 273 25.16 -4.99 -1.48
C TYR A 273 24.44 -5.06 -2.82
N ASP A 274 24.65 -4.03 -3.64
CA ASP A 274 24.17 -3.91 -5.00
C ASP A 274 25.18 -4.55 -5.95
N SER A 275 24.79 -5.69 -6.53
CA SER A 275 25.63 -6.46 -7.45
C SER A 275 25.85 -5.81 -8.82
N ASN A 276 24.97 -4.91 -9.26
CA ASN A 276 25.11 -4.25 -10.56
C ASN A 276 26.20 -3.18 -10.51
N TYR A 277 26.24 -2.41 -9.41
CA TYR A 277 27.18 -1.30 -9.24
C TYR A 277 28.39 -1.66 -8.38
N GLY A 278 28.34 -2.76 -7.65
CA GLY A 278 29.40 -3.15 -6.70
C GLY A 278 29.41 -2.29 -5.44
N GLU A 279 28.28 -1.67 -5.10
CA GLU A 279 28.16 -0.67 -4.04
C GLU A 279 27.40 -1.20 -2.83
N ALA A 280 27.71 -0.68 -1.65
CA ALA A 280 27.05 -1.06 -0.40
C ALA A 280 26.33 0.13 0.24
N ALA A 281 25.20 -0.15 0.89
CA ALA A 281 24.51 0.80 1.73
C ALA A 281 24.11 0.14 3.06
N GLY A 282 24.00 0.93 4.11
CA GLY A 282 23.58 0.47 5.42
C GLY A 282 22.64 1.45 6.09
N LYS A 283 21.79 0.91 6.98
CA LYS A 283 20.91 1.68 7.86
C LYS A 283 20.94 1.12 9.27
N VAL A 284 20.80 2.02 10.24
CA VAL A 284 20.57 1.67 11.64
C VAL A 284 19.37 2.46 12.14
N ARG A 285 18.50 1.80 12.88
CA ARG A 285 17.33 2.40 13.53
C ARG A 285 17.26 2.06 15.01
N LEU A 286 16.83 3.04 15.80
CA LEU A 286 16.48 2.91 17.19
C LEU A 286 15.08 3.45 17.43
N ASP A 287 14.20 2.63 17.99
CA ASP A 287 12.88 3.00 18.50
C ASP A 287 12.88 2.86 20.02
N VAL A 288 12.35 3.85 20.73
CA VAL A 288 12.31 3.92 22.20
C VAL A 288 10.90 4.20 22.68
N ASN A 289 10.40 3.32 23.54
CA ASN A 289 9.17 3.53 24.32
C ASN A 289 9.51 4.37 25.54
N VAL A 290 9.34 5.69 25.45
CA VAL A 290 9.68 6.61 26.56
C VAL A 290 8.72 6.42 27.73
N ASN A 291 7.43 6.28 27.42
CA ASN A 291 6.36 5.92 28.36
C ASN A 291 5.13 5.44 27.59
N ASP A 292 4.02 5.19 28.29
CA ASP A 292 2.79 4.70 27.68
C ASP A 292 2.25 5.61 26.57
N ALA A 293 2.50 6.92 26.59
CA ALA A 293 1.96 7.88 25.63
C ALA A 293 2.96 8.30 24.54
N LEU A 294 4.27 8.21 24.78
CA LEU A 294 5.31 8.74 23.91
C LEU A 294 6.25 7.65 23.42
N THR A 295 6.35 7.52 22.09
CA THR A 295 7.39 6.76 21.41
C THR A 295 8.24 7.69 20.55
N LEU A 296 9.55 7.46 20.54
CA LEU A 296 10.51 8.22 19.72
C LEU A 296 11.33 7.24 18.89
N TRP A 297 11.78 7.69 17.72
CA TRP A 297 12.65 6.89 16.88
C TRP A 297 13.63 7.76 16.10
N VAL A 298 14.77 7.17 15.75
CA VAL A 298 15.79 7.75 14.88
C VAL A 298 16.36 6.67 13.98
N MET A 299 16.63 7.01 12.73
CA MET A 299 17.22 6.16 11.73
C MET A 299 18.31 6.94 11.00
N GLY A 300 19.46 6.31 10.77
CA GLY A 300 20.55 6.86 9.97
C GLY A 300 20.93 5.90 8.86
N GLY A 301 21.18 6.44 7.67
CA GLY A 301 21.63 5.71 6.49
C GLY A 301 22.98 6.22 5.99
N PHE A 302 23.81 5.31 5.48
CA PHE A 302 25.10 5.61 4.86
C PHE A 302 25.30 4.71 3.63
N LYS A 303 25.92 5.24 2.58
CA LYS A 303 26.29 4.46 1.39
C LYS A 303 27.74 4.69 1.04
N ASP A 304 28.34 3.72 0.36
CA ASP A 304 29.73 3.82 -0.07
C ASP A 304 29.85 4.75 -1.29
N GLY A 305 30.69 5.78 -1.15
CA GLY A 305 31.30 6.58 -2.22
C GLY A 305 30.40 7.27 -3.27
N ASN A 306 31.08 7.95 -4.20
CA ASN A 306 30.51 8.83 -5.24
C ASN A 306 29.63 8.13 -6.30
N ASN A 307 29.31 6.85 -6.11
CA ASN A 307 28.58 6.04 -7.08
C ASN A 307 27.12 5.88 -6.67
N TYR A 308 26.28 5.63 -7.66
CA TYR A 308 24.87 5.33 -7.44
C TYR A 308 24.72 3.98 -6.72
N SER A 309 23.95 3.95 -5.64
CA SER A 309 23.54 2.72 -4.95
C SER A 309 22.02 2.61 -5.02
N SER A 310 21.50 1.47 -5.49
CA SER A 310 20.05 1.25 -5.53
C SER A 310 19.40 1.15 -4.14
N TYR A 311 20.19 0.86 -3.10
CA TYR A 311 19.75 0.79 -1.70
C TYR A 311 19.96 2.13 -0.97
N GLY A 312 21.02 2.86 -1.29
CA GLY A 312 21.33 4.20 -0.78
C GLY A 312 20.61 5.32 -1.54
N VAL A 313 19.28 5.29 -1.54
CA VAL A 313 18.41 6.12 -2.41
C VAL A 313 18.30 7.62 -2.05
N TRP A 314 18.91 8.04 -0.94
CA TRP A 314 18.94 9.45 -0.50
C TRP A 314 20.01 10.28 -1.23
N GLY A 315 19.95 11.60 -1.08
CA GLY A 315 20.94 12.54 -1.60
C GLY A 315 22.26 12.52 -0.82
N GLY A 316 23.38 12.59 -1.57
CA GLY A 316 24.74 12.52 -1.00
C GLY A 316 25.03 11.21 -0.26
N ASP A 317 25.99 11.22 0.66
CA ASP A 317 26.57 9.99 1.24
C ASP A 317 25.79 9.44 2.44
N TRP A 318 25.04 10.30 3.13
CA TRP A 318 24.31 9.95 4.35
C TRP A 318 22.96 10.66 4.42
N ALA A 319 22.05 10.07 5.19
CA ALA A 319 20.77 10.67 5.52
C ALA A 319 20.34 10.26 6.93
N VAL A 320 19.52 11.11 7.54
CA VAL A 320 18.96 10.89 8.87
C VAL A 320 17.46 11.16 8.84
N TRP A 321 16.72 10.33 9.55
CA TRP A 321 15.29 10.48 9.80
C TRP A 321 15.06 10.34 11.29
N GLY A 322 14.14 11.12 11.82
CA GLY A 322 13.77 11.04 13.23
C GLY A 322 12.35 11.49 13.45
N GLY A 323 11.72 10.95 14.47
CA GLY A 323 10.32 11.25 14.70
C GLY A 323 9.80 10.66 15.99
N GLY A 324 8.50 10.78 16.15
CA GLY A 324 7.82 10.25 17.33
C GLY A 324 6.32 10.32 17.20
N GLN A 325 5.68 9.53 18.05
CA GLN A 325 4.25 9.52 18.21
C GLN A 325 3.91 9.89 19.66
N TYR A 326 2.98 10.83 19.83
CA TYR A 326 2.45 11.20 21.13
C TYR A 326 0.94 10.99 21.19
N ARG A 327 0.48 10.10 22.06
CA ARG A 327 -0.94 9.81 22.26
C ARG A 327 -1.56 10.81 23.23
N PHE A 328 -2.41 11.68 22.73
CA PHE A 328 -3.17 12.64 23.55
C PHE A 328 -4.31 11.96 24.32
N THR A 329 -5.01 11.05 23.64
CA THR A 329 -6.19 10.32 24.15
C THR A 329 -6.24 8.95 23.49
N ASP A 330 -7.15 8.08 23.93
CA ASP A 330 -7.36 6.75 23.30
C ASP A 330 -7.77 6.82 21.81
N LYS A 331 -8.22 7.99 21.34
CA LYS A 331 -8.64 8.20 19.95
C LYS A 331 -7.72 9.10 19.15
N ALA A 332 -6.78 9.80 19.78
CA ALA A 332 -6.02 10.87 19.15
C ALA A 332 -4.52 10.76 19.43
N ALA A 333 -3.70 10.79 18.37
CA ALA A 333 -2.25 10.82 18.47
C ALA A 333 -1.64 11.84 17.48
N LEU A 334 -0.55 12.47 17.88
CA LEU A 334 0.32 13.26 17.02
C LEU A 334 1.41 12.37 16.46
N ASP A 335 1.69 12.51 15.17
CA ASP A 335 2.79 11.88 14.48
C ASP A 335 3.70 12.99 13.92
N VAL A 336 5.00 12.93 14.23
CA VAL A 336 6.01 13.87 13.71
C VAL A 336 7.13 13.08 13.06
N GLN A 337 7.57 13.55 11.89
CA GLN A 337 8.78 13.08 11.20
C GLN A 337 9.60 14.30 10.76
N LEU A 338 10.92 14.22 10.94
CA LEU A 338 11.91 15.10 10.35
C LEU A 338 12.92 14.24 9.57
N SER A 339 13.41 14.76 8.45
CA SER A 339 14.43 14.11 7.64
C SER A 339 15.45 15.13 7.15
N TYR A 340 16.70 14.70 7.02
CA TYR A 340 17.77 15.50 6.42
C TYR A 340 18.79 14.62 5.72
N ASP A 341 19.34 15.07 4.60
CA ASP A 341 20.41 14.37 3.89
C ASP A 341 21.60 15.27 3.52
N ASP A 342 22.66 14.62 3.07
CA ASP A 342 23.93 15.25 2.73
C ASP A 342 23.85 16.17 1.49
N SER A 343 22.73 16.13 0.74
CA SER A 343 22.44 17.07 -0.35
C SER A 343 21.83 18.40 0.14
N ASP A 344 21.72 18.62 1.44
CA ASP A 344 21.02 19.73 2.09
C ASP A 344 19.51 19.73 1.82
N GLU A 345 18.90 18.56 1.66
CA GLU A 345 17.44 18.42 1.68
C GLU A 345 16.95 18.25 3.12
N PHE A 346 15.90 18.99 3.50
CA PHE A 346 15.26 18.94 4.80
C PHE A 346 13.76 18.74 4.65
N GLY A 347 13.23 17.66 5.22
CA GLY A 347 11.81 17.36 5.26
C GLY A 347 11.24 17.47 6.68
N ALA A 348 10.02 17.97 6.81
CA ALA A 348 9.26 17.98 8.05
C ALA A 348 7.80 17.66 7.82
N VAL A 349 7.27 16.73 8.61
CA VAL A 349 5.89 16.25 8.49
C VAL A 349 5.25 16.15 9.86
N VAL A 350 4.06 16.72 9.99
CA VAL A 350 3.27 16.71 11.23
C VAL A 350 1.85 16.33 10.91
N GLY A 351 1.37 15.23 11.50
CA GLY A 351 0.02 14.73 11.31
C GLY A 351 -0.69 14.41 12.62
N VAL A 352 -2.01 14.51 12.61
CA VAL A 352 -2.85 14.07 13.74
C VAL A 352 -3.69 12.90 13.28
N ARG A 353 -3.58 11.78 13.98
CA ARG A 353 -4.40 10.59 13.77
C ARG A 353 -5.61 10.66 14.70
N TYR A 354 -6.81 10.55 14.15
CA TYR A 354 -8.05 10.54 14.92
C TYR A 354 -8.96 9.36 14.56
N ASP A 355 -9.14 8.44 15.51
CA ASP A 355 -10.01 7.28 15.39
C ASP A 355 -11.43 7.67 15.79
N VAL A 356 -12.27 7.95 14.80
CA VAL A 356 -13.66 8.39 15.02
C VAL A 356 -14.44 7.26 15.70
N VAL A 357 -14.37 6.07 15.11
CA VAL A 357 -14.94 4.80 15.60
C VAL A 357 -14.01 3.65 15.20
N PRO A 358 -14.11 2.46 15.83
CA PRO A 358 -13.28 1.31 15.46
C PRO A 358 -13.30 1.03 13.95
N GLY A 359 -12.11 1.00 13.36
CA GLY A 359 -11.93 0.75 11.93
C GLY A 359 -12.24 1.93 11.01
N PHE A 360 -12.52 3.14 11.52
CA PHE A 360 -12.63 4.36 10.72
C PHE A 360 -11.81 5.51 11.32
N GLN A 361 -10.82 5.98 10.54
CA GLN A 361 -9.83 6.96 10.95
C GLN A 361 -9.81 8.16 9.99
N ILE A 362 -9.58 9.34 10.56
CA ILE A 362 -9.31 10.58 9.83
C ILE A 362 -7.91 11.06 10.22
N ARG A 363 -7.13 11.49 9.23
CA ARG A 363 -5.76 11.95 9.46
C ARG A 363 -5.43 13.18 8.61
N PRO A 364 -5.53 14.39 9.16
CA PRO A 364 -4.89 15.56 8.60
C PRO A 364 -3.36 15.51 8.79
N GLU A 365 -2.63 16.07 7.83
CA GLU A 365 -1.17 16.20 7.86
C GLU A 365 -0.73 17.49 7.15
N VAL A 366 0.33 18.12 7.66
CA VAL A 366 1.03 19.23 7.01
C VAL A 366 2.46 18.78 6.76
N VAL A 367 2.97 19.14 5.59
CA VAL A 367 4.29 18.75 5.10
C VAL A 367 5.03 19.97 4.58
N TYR A 368 6.33 19.99 4.87
CA TYR A 368 7.29 21.00 4.44
C TYR A 368 8.54 20.30 3.91
N ASN A 369 9.09 20.82 2.80
CA ASN A 369 10.36 20.36 2.27
C ASN A 369 11.20 21.57 1.84
N SER A 370 12.50 21.51 2.05
CA SER A 370 13.45 22.50 1.54
C SER A 370 14.68 21.81 1.00
N TRP A 371 15.14 22.20 -0.18
CA TRP A 371 16.30 21.62 -0.84
C TRP A 371 17.08 22.66 -1.61
N LYS A 372 18.24 22.25 -2.13
CA LYS A 372 19.11 23.12 -2.92
C LYS A 372 18.96 22.84 -4.41
N THR A 373 18.87 23.90 -5.21
CA THR A 373 18.89 23.84 -6.67
C THR A 373 20.07 24.62 -7.24
N GLY A 374 20.54 24.23 -8.41
CA GLY A 374 21.69 24.86 -9.09
C GLY A 374 23.06 24.43 -8.54
N THR A 375 24.14 24.90 -9.18
CA THR A 375 25.52 24.54 -8.84
C THR A 375 26.40 25.78 -8.59
N GLY A 376 27.42 25.63 -7.75
CA GLY A 376 28.39 26.70 -7.47
C GLY A 376 27.75 27.99 -6.96
N ALA A 377 28.08 29.12 -7.58
CA ALA A 377 27.57 30.45 -7.21
C ALA A 377 26.05 30.64 -7.48
N SER A 378 25.42 29.73 -8.25
CA SER A 378 23.99 29.77 -8.54
C SER A 378 23.15 28.92 -7.59
N ARG A 379 23.76 28.35 -6.53
CA ARG A 379 23.05 27.51 -5.56
C ARG A 379 22.00 28.32 -4.81
N LYS A 380 20.74 27.93 -4.93
CA LYS A 380 19.59 28.54 -4.26
C LYS A 380 18.92 27.54 -3.33
N THR A 381 18.21 28.06 -2.34
CA THR A 381 17.27 27.27 -1.54
C THR A 381 15.90 27.39 -2.18
N GLU A 382 15.25 26.26 -2.42
CA GLU A 382 13.82 26.20 -2.70
C GLU A 382 13.11 25.64 -1.46
N ASP A 383 11.85 25.99 -1.31
CA ASP A 383 11.00 25.48 -0.26
C ASP A 383 9.57 25.28 -0.76
N ASP A 384 8.94 24.21 -0.29
CA ASP A 384 7.58 23.86 -0.64
C ASP A 384 6.78 23.44 0.58
N TRP A 385 5.46 23.63 0.47
CA TRP A 385 4.48 23.25 1.47
C TRP A 385 3.39 22.39 0.85
N GLY A 386 2.82 21.52 1.65
CA GLY A 386 1.61 20.78 1.31
C GLY A 386 0.82 20.40 2.55
N ALA A 387 -0.40 19.93 2.31
CA ALA A 387 -1.23 19.36 3.34
C ALA A 387 -2.11 18.25 2.79
N TYR A 388 -2.50 17.34 3.68
CA TYR A 388 -3.35 16.21 3.37
C TYR A 388 -4.47 16.05 4.38
N ILE A 389 -5.53 15.40 3.91
CA ILE A 389 -6.46 14.71 4.78
C ILE A 389 -6.74 13.33 4.21
N ARG A 390 -6.50 12.30 5.04
CA ARG A 390 -6.77 10.90 4.74
C ARG A 390 -7.98 10.40 5.52
N PHE A 391 -8.90 9.76 4.83
CA PHE A 391 -9.99 9.01 5.41
C PHE A 391 -9.74 7.53 5.15
N GLN A 392 -9.76 6.69 6.18
CA GLN A 392 -9.53 5.25 6.00
C GLN A 392 -10.55 4.42 6.78
N ARG A 393 -11.17 3.46 6.09
CA ARG A 393 -11.99 2.40 6.67
C ARG A 393 -11.27 1.07 6.52
N SER A 394 -10.84 0.45 7.62
CA SER A 394 -10.13 -0.83 7.65
C SER A 394 -11.01 -1.95 8.19
N PHE A 395 -11.14 -3.07 7.47
CA PHE A 395 -12.02 -4.18 7.83
C PHE A 395 -11.28 -5.50 8.00
#